data_AF-A0A2V8EHR5-F1
#
_entry.id   AF-A0A2V8EHR5-F1
#
_cell.length_a   1.000
_cell.length_b   1.000
_cell.length_c   1.000
_cell.angle_alpha   90.00
_cell.angle_beta   90.00
_cell.angle_gamma   90.00
#
_symmetry.space_group_name_H-M   'P 1'
#
loop_
_entity.id
_entity.type
_entity.pdbx_description
1 polymer ?
#
loop_
_entity_poly.entity_id
_entity_poly.type
_entity_poly.pdbx_seq_one_letter_code
_entity_poly.pdbx_strand_id
1 'polypeptide(L)' 'MALQQKKRVLAIDDEAAMTEWLKIVLEHAGYEVRTAFIGARGEEVCRSW' A
#
# COMPACT_ATOMS: atom_id res chain seq x y z
N MET A 1 5.80 0.51 26.79
CA MET A 1 5.91 1.33 25.56
C MET A 1 4.87 0.82 24.58
N ALA A 2 3.91 1.64 24.17
CA ALA A 2 2.91 1.21 23.19
C ALA A 2 3.62 0.99 21.85
N LEU A 3 3.57 -0.23 21.32
CA LEU A 3 4.02 -0.51 19.96
C LEU A 3 3.11 0.30 19.03
N GLN A 4 3.59 1.41 18.47
CA GLN A 4 2.83 2.12 17.44
C GLN A 4 2.66 1.15 16.26
N GLN A 5 1.45 0.65 16.06
CA GLN A 5 1.13 -0.15 14.89
C GLN A 5 1.41 0.70 13.65
N LYS A 6 2.25 0.16 12.74
CA LYS A 6 2.47 0.77 11.43
C LYS A 6 1.12 0.89 10.75
N LYS A 7 0.78 2.10 10.31
CA LYS A 7 -0.45 2.35 9.57
C LYS A 7 -0.35 1.64 8.22
N ARG A 8 -1.38 0.89 7.87
CA ARG A 8 -1.47 0.13 6.62
C ARG A 8 -2.05 1.01 5.52
N VAL A 9 -1.44 0.99 4.34
CA VAL A 9 -1.85 1.79 3.17
C VAL A 9 -1.93 0.89 1.94
N LEU A 10 -3.06 0.95 1.23
CA LEU A 10 -3.23 0.30 -0.07
C LEU A 10 -3.20 1.37 -1.16
N ALA A 11 -2.20 1.31 -2.03
CA ALA A 11 -2.10 2.17 -3.21
C ALA A 11 -2.66 1.44 -4.44
N ILE A 12 -3.60 2.05 -5.15
CA ILE A 12 -4.19 1.50 -6.37
C ILE A 12 -3.94 2.49 -7.50
N ASP A 13 -3.19 2.06 -8.51
CA ASP A 13 -2.83 2.88 -9.67
C ASP A 13 -2.53 1.96 -10.86
N ASP A 14 -2.99 2.31 -12.06
CA ASP A 14 -2.80 1.51 -13.28
C ASP A 14 -1.41 1.64 -13.89
N GLU A 15 -0.64 2.65 -13.48
CA GLU A 15 0.74 2.83 -13.90
C GLU A 15 1.73 2.16 -12.93
N ALA A 16 2.50 1.20 -13.45
CA ALA A 16 3.41 0.43 -12.61
C ALA A 16 4.49 1.29 -11.94
N ALA A 17 5.04 2.27 -12.67
CA ALA A 17 6.03 3.20 -12.13
C ALA A 17 5.47 4.03 -10.95
N MET A 18 4.20 4.42 -11.01
CA MET A 18 3.54 5.19 -9.96
C MET A 18 3.33 4.35 -8.70
N THR A 19 2.85 3.11 -8.85
CA THR A 19 2.68 2.20 -7.70
C THR A 19 4.00 1.91 -6.97
N GLU A 20 5.09 1.71 -7.71
CA GLU A 20 6.41 1.44 -7.14
C GLU A 20 6.96 2.66 -6.41
N TRP A 21 6.84 3.85 -7.01
CA TRP A 21 7.23 5.10 -6.37
C TRP A 21 6.43 5.36 -5.08
N LEU A 22 5.10 5.19 -5.11
CA LEU A 22 4.23 5.33 -3.93
C LEU A 22 4.64 4.37 -2.81
N LYS A 23 4.93 3.12 -3.15
CA LYS A 23 5.40 2.13 -2.19
C LYS A 23 6.69 2.58 -1.50
N ILE A 24 7.70 3.01 -2.27
CA ILE A 24 8.98 3.47 -1.73
C ILE A 24 8.79 4.65 -0.78
N VAL A 25 8.04 5.67 -1.19
CA VAL A 25 7.84 6.90 -0.40
C VAL A 25 7.09 6.60 0.90
N LEU A 26 6.03 5.79 0.83
CA LEU A 26 5.20 5.48 1.99
C LEU A 26 5.90 4.50 2.95
N GLU A 27 6.63 3.50 2.44
CA GLU A 27 7.43 2.61 3.28
C GLU A 27 8.54 3.38 4.01
N HIS A 28 9.20 4.34 3.33
CA HIS A 28 10.19 5.22 3.93
C HIS A 28 9.59 6.13 5.02
N ALA A 29 8.32 6.52 4.88
CA ALA A 29 7.58 7.25 5.90
C ALA A 29 7.08 6.37 7.07
N GLY A 30 7.36 5.06 7.04
CA GLY A 30 7.06 4.12 8.12
C GLY A 30 5.72 3.40 8.01
N TYR A 31 5.05 3.50 6.86
CA TYR A 31 3.80 2.79 6.60
C TYR A 31 4.08 1.35 6.13
N GLU A 32 3.12 0.46 6.34
CA GLU A 32 3.10 -0.84 5.66
C GLU A 32 2.25 -0.68 4.40
N VAL A 33 2.83 -0.95 3.22
CA VAL A 33 2.22 -0.58 1.95
C VAL A 33 2.00 -1.80 1.08
N ARG A 34 0.79 -1.93 0.54
CA ARG A 34 0.48 -2.86 -0.56
C ARG A 34 0.05 -2.07 -1.78
N THR A 35 0.34 -2.63 -2.95
CA THR A 35 -0.02 -2.02 -4.24
C THR A 35 -0.97 -2.95 -5.00
N ALA A 36 -1.82 -2.36 -5.82
CA ALA A 36 -2.65 -3.08 -6.79
C ALA A 36 -2.74 -2.29 -8.09
N PHE A 37 -2.65 -2.99 -9.22
CA PHE A 37 -2.68 -2.37 -10.56
C PHE A 37 -4.10 -2.14 -11.09
N ILE A 38 -5.11 -2.77 -10.48
CA ILE A 38 -6.51 -2.69 -10.88
C ILE A 38 -7.40 -2.71 -9.65
N GLY A 39 -8.58 -2.08 -9.75
CA GLY A 39 -9.54 -2.00 -8.65
C GLY A 39 -9.95 -3.37 -8.10
N ALA A 40 -10.21 -4.36 -8.96
CA ALA A 40 -10.57 -5.71 -8.53
C ALA A 40 -9.48 -6.34 -7.63
N ARG A 41 -8.21 -6.17 -8.00
CA ARG A 41 -7.08 -6.63 -7.19
C ARG A 41 -6.96 -5.83 -5.90
N GLY A 42 -7.25 -4.53 -5.94
CA GLY A 42 -7.31 -3.67 -4.77
C GLY A 42 -8.36 -4.14 -3.76
N GLU A 43 -9.55 -4.52 -4.24
CA GLU A 43 -10.61 -5.07 -3.39
C GLU A 43 -10.21 -6.39 -2.73
N GLU A 44 -9.58 -7.31 -3.47
CA GLU A 44 -9.05 -8.55 -2.91
C GLU A 44 -8.02 -8.29 -1.81
N VAL A 45 -7.09 -7.37 -2.05
CA VAL A 45 -6.06 -7.01 -1.07
C VAL A 45 -6.69 -6.35 0.16
N CYS A 46 -7.64 -5.43 -0.02
CA CYS A 46 -8.33 -4.76 1.08
C CYS A 46 -9.12 -5.76 1.95
N ARG A 47 -9.78 -6.75 1.33
CA ARG A 47 -10.54 -7.77 2.05
C ARG A 47 -9.66 -8.75 2.83
N SER A 48 -8.44 -9.00 2.35
CA SER A 48 -7.52 -10.01 2.91
C SER A 48 -6.45 -9.43 3.84
N TRP A 49 -6.50 -8.12 4.16
CA TRP A 49 -5.43 -7.44 4.88
C TRP A 49 -5.86 -6.82 6.21
#